data_AF-A0A258DBW8-F1
#
_entry.id   AF-A0A258DBW8-F1
#
_cell.length_a   1.000
_cell.length_b   1.000
_cell.length_c   1.000
_cell.angle_alpha   90.00
_cell.angle_beta   90.00
_cell.angle_gamma   90.00
#
_symmetry.space_group_name_H-M   'P 1'
#
loop_
_entity.id
_entity.type
_entity.pdbx_description
1 polymer ?
#
loop_
_entity_poly.entity_id
_entity_poly.type
_entity_poly.pdbx_seq_one_letter_code
_entity_poly.pdbx_strand_id
1 'polypeptide(L)' 'IADLTAEPLQVDCGKLNRMLSAYRLPDETQAAPLTLARTLALEGGTERRLHVCLTLEDGHQAWSSPIYLIPEATP' A
#
# COMPACT_ATOMS: atom_id res chain seq x y z
N ILE A 1 18.97 18.82 2.02
CA ILE A 1 17.50 18.70 1.75
C ILE A 1 17.13 19.37 0.42
N ALA A 2 17.74 20.51 0.04
CA ALA A 2 17.46 21.21 -1.22
C ALA A 2 17.70 20.42 -2.52
N ASP A 3 18.45 19.31 -2.47
CA ASP A 3 18.80 18.49 -3.64
C ASP A 3 17.78 17.38 -3.96
N LEU A 4 16.76 17.18 -3.10
CA LEU A 4 15.72 16.18 -3.37
C LEU A 4 14.69 16.74 -4.35
N THR A 5 14.38 15.96 -5.37
CA THR A 5 13.34 16.26 -6.36
C THR A 5 12.12 15.37 -6.13
N ALA A 6 11.08 15.53 -6.96
CA ALA A 6 9.91 14.64 -6.95
C ALA A 6 10.25 13.21 -7.41
N GLU A 7 11.36 13.02 -8.12
CA GLU A 7 11.83 11.70 -8.50
C GLU A 7 12.52 11.02 -7.30
N PRO A 8 12.18 9.75 -7.00
CA PRO A 8 12.75 9.07 -5.85
C PRO A 8 14.22 8.74 -6.04
N LEU A 9 15.06 9.24 -5.14
CA LEU A 9 16.40 8.71 -4.93
C LEU A 9 16.28 7.38 -4.17
N GLN A 10 16.66 6.29 -4.82
CA GLN A 10 16.62 4.95 -4.25
C GLN A 10 18.02 4.50 -3.83
N VAL A 11 18.13 4.01 -2.60
CA VAL A 11 19.36 3.43 -2.05
C VAL A 11 19.08 2.00 -1.62
N ASP A 12 19.68 1.05 -2.34
CA ASP A 12 19.66 -0.35 -1.96
C ASP A 12 20.41 -0.52 -0.64
N CYS A 13 19.71 -1.04 0.37
CA CYS A 13 20.24 -1.28 1.71
C CYS A 13 20.60 -2.77 1.92
N GLY A 14 20.58 -3.57 0.86
CA GLY A 14 20.90 -4.99 0.83
C GLY A 14 19.77 -5.87 1.37
N LYS A 15 20.10 -6.67 2.39
CA LYS A 15 19.30 -7.78 2.93
C LYS A 15 17.78 -7.52 3.01
N LEU A 16 16.99 -8.58 2.87
CA LEU A 16 15.52 -8.56 2.98
C LEU A 16 14.85 -7.57 2.01
N ASN A 17 15.47 -7.29 0.86
CA ASN A 17 15.01 -6.32 -0.12
C ASN A 17 14.74 -4.93 0.51
N ARG A 18 15.56 -4.54 1.49
CA ARG A 18 15.44 -3.22 2.11
C ARG A 18 15.88 -2.15 1.11
N MET A 19 14.97 -1.24 0.82
CA MET A 19 15.22 -0.08 -0.02
C MET A 19 14.90 1.17 0.79
N LEU A 20 15.79 2.17 0.76
CA LEU A 20 15.47 3.53 1.20
C LEU A 20 15.07 4.34 -0.03
N SER A 21 13.91 4.99 0.02
CA SER A 21 13.46 5.92 -1.01
C SER A 21 13.34 7.31 -0.38
N ALA A 22 13.99 8.32 -0.96
CA ALA A 22 13.90 9.71 -0.54
C ALA A 22 13.49 10.60 -1.72
N TYR A 23 12.48 11.44 -1.51
CA TYR A 23 11.95 12.37 -2.51
C TYR A 23 11.32 13.58 -1.81
N ARG A 24 11.15 14.67 -2.55
CA ARG A 24 10.54 15.91 -2.06
C ARG A 24 9.04 15.87 -2.29
N LEU A 25 8.27 16.01 -1.22
CA LEU A 25 6.83 16.24 -1.28
C LEU A 25 6.50 17.65 -1.82
N PRO A 26 5.30 17.86 -2.36
CA PRO A 26 4.81 19.20 -2.67
C PRO A 26 4.87 20.12 -1.45
N ASP A 27 5.09 21.41 -1.67
CA ASP A 27 5.12 22.40 -0.58
C ASP A 27 3.75 22.57 0.09
N GLU A 28 2.68 22.30 -0.66
CA GLU A 28 1.31 22.30 -0.17
C GLU A 28 0.69 20.92 -0.39
N THR A 29 0.30 20.27 0.71
CA THR A 29 -0.42 19.00 0.66
C THR A 29 -1.92 19.27 0.50
N GLN A 30 -2.50 18.83 -0.62
CA GLN A 30 -3.95 18.81 -0.80
C GLN A 30 -4.51 17.48 -0.31
N ALA A 31 -4.84 17.42 0.98
CA ALA A 31 -5.55 16.27 1.53
C ALA A 31 -6.93 16.16 0.87
N ALA A 32 -7.18 15.02 0.22
CA ALA A 32 -8.46 14.73 -0.43
C ALA A 32 -9.06 13.44 0.11
N PRO A 33 -10.39 13.36 0.28
CA PRO A 33 -11.05 12.10 0.59
C PRO A 33 -10.85 11.12 -0.57
N LEU A 34 -10.46 9.90 -0.26
CA LEU A 34 -10.26 8.83 -1.24
C LEU A 34 -11.28 7.72 -1.01
N THR A 35 -12.02 7.37 -2.07
CA THR A 35 -12.86 6.18 -2.12
C THR A 35 -12.31 5.24 -3.18
N LEU A 36 -12.02 3.99 -2.81
CA LEU A 36 -11.48 2.98 -3.71
C LEU A 36 -12.41 1.77 -3.76
N ALA A 37 -12.69 1.30 -4.97
CA ALA A 37 -13.33 -0.01 -5.20
C ALA A 37 -12.40 -0.87 -6.06
N ARG A 38 -12.32 -2.17 -5.72
CA ARG A 38 -11.54 -3.17 -6.45
C ARG A 38 -12.31 -4.48 -6.47
N THR A 39 -12.34 -5.14 -7.62
CA THR A 39 -12.84 -6.51 -7.78
C THR A 39 -11.65 -7.46 -7.74
N LEU A 40 -11.72 -8.48 -6.90
CA LEU A 40 -10.68 -9.49 -6.74
C LEU A 40 -11.22 -10.83 -7.24
N ALA A 41 -10.50 -11.48 -8.15
CA ALA A 41 -10.78 -12.86 -8.50
C ALA A 41 -10.28 -13.75 -7.36
N LEU A 42 -11.18 -14.53 -6.77
CA LEU A 42 -10.84 -15.47 -5.70
C LEU A 42 -10.76 -16.86 -6.31
N GLU A 43 -9.57 -17.46 -6.25
CA GLU A 43 -9.41 -18.88 -6.58
C GLU A 43 -10.04 -19.72 -5.46
N GLY A 44 -10.89 -20.67 -5.84
CA GLY A 44 -11.59 -21.53 -4.88
C GLY A 44 -10.59 -22.35 -4.05
N GLY A 45 -10.50 -22.05 -2.75
CA GLY A 45 -9.88 -22.96 -1.77
C GLY A 45 -8.84 -22.38 -0.84
N THR A 46 -8.22 -21.23 -1.14
CA THR A 46 -6.92 -20.94 -0.50
C THR A 46 -6.82 -19.59 0.22
N GLU A 47 -7.32 -18.49 -0.35
CA GLU A 47 -7.20 -17.16 0.29
C GLU A 47 -8.51 -16.74 0.96
N ARG A 48 -8.51 -16.68 2.30
CA ARG A 48 -9.69 -16.30 3.10
C ARG A 48 -9.45 -15.12 4.02
N ARG A 49 -8.27 -14.51 3.98
CA ARG A 49 -7.91 -13.36 4.80
C ARG A 49 -7.29 -12.29 3.92
N LEU A 50 -8.10 -11.31 3.56
CA LEU A 50 -7.62 -10.16 2.80
C LEU A 50 -7.10 -9.09 3.74
N HIS A 51 -6.04 -8.41 3.31
CA HIS A 51 -5.52 -7.21 3.92
C HIS A 51 -5.49 -6.10 2.88
N VAL A 52 -5.89 -4.90 3.29
CA VAL A 52 -5.72 -3.70 2.48
C VAL A 52 -4.58 -2.89 3.10
N CYS A 53 -3.56 -2.61 2.30
CA CYS A 53 -2.49 -1.69 2.66
C CYS A 53 -2.58 -0.45 1.76
N LEU A 54 -2.67 0.72 2.37
CA LEU A 54 -2.53 2.00 1.70
C LEU A 54 -1.12 2.53 1.99
N THR A 55 -0.37 2.88 0.95
CA THR A 55 0.87 3.66 1.09
C THR A 55 0.54 5.10 0.73
N LEU A 56 0.75 6.02 1.67
CA LEU A 56 0.55 7.45 1.49
C LEU A 56 1.72 8.06 0.73
N GLU A 57 1.53 9.28 0.24
CA GLU A 57 2.55 9.98 -0.56
C GLU A 57 3.86 10.19 0.19
N ASP A 58 3.87 10.18 1.52
CA ASP A 58 5.06 10.35 2.36
C ASP A 58 5.71 9.01 2.75
N GLY A 59 5.16 7.89 2.27
CA GLY A 59 5.62 6.54 2.55
C GLY A 59 5.00 5.88 3.78
N HIS A 60 4.13 6.55 4.56
CA HIS A 60 3.42 5.88 5.65
C HIS A 60 2.47 4.81 5.13
N GLN A 61 2.36 3.72 5.89
CA GLN A 61 1.45 2.63 5.57
C GLN A 61 0.31 2.53 6.58
N ALA A 62 -0.92 2.52 6.07
CA ALA A 62 -2.11 2.23 6.84
C ALA A 62 -2.66 0.85 6.43
N TRP A 63 -2.91 0.00 7.42
CA TRP A 63 -3.39 -1.36 7.22
C TRP A 63 -4.82 -1.50 7.74
N SER A 64 -5.65 -2.24 7.01
CA SER A 64 -6.94 -2.69 7.53
C SER A 64 -6.75 -3.77 8.60
N SER A 65 -7.78 -3.97 9.42
CA SER A 65 -7.95 -5.26 10.07
C SER A 65 -8.08 -6.38 9.03
N PRO A 66 -7.83 -7.65 9.39
CA PRO A 66 -8.05 -8.76 8.48
C PRO A 66 -9.53 -8.85 8.06
N ILE A 67 -9.77 -8.95 6.75
CA ILE A 67 -11.10 -9.14 6.17
C ILE A 67 -11.24 -10.62 5.82
N TYR A 68 -12.13 -11.32 6.50
CA TYR A 68 -12.32 -12.75 6.27
C TYR A 68 -13.39 -13.03 5.23
N LEU A 69 -13.06 -13.89 4.27
CA LEU A 69 -13.99 -14.38 3.27
C LEU A 69 -14.46 -15.78 3.68
N ILE A 70 -15.75 -15.90 3.95
CA ILE A 70 -16.38 -17.17 4.33
C ILE A 70 -17.16 -17.66 3.10
N PRO A 71 -16.80 -18.82 2.53
CA PRO A 71 -17.58 -19.42 1.45
C PRO A 71 -19.02 -19.66 1.91
N GLU A 72 -19.98 -19.42 1.03
CA GLU A 72 -21.35 -19.83 1.27
C GLU A 72 -21.40 -21.36 1.43
N ALA A 73 -22.07 -21.84 2.47
CA ALA A 73 -22.23 -23.28 2.65
C ALA A 73 -23.11 -23.81 1.51
N THR A 74 -22.54 -24.69 0.68
CA THR A 74 -23.36 -25.43 -0.29
C THR A 74 -24.32 -26.32 0.52
N PRO A 75 -25.64 -26.23 0.29
CA PRO A 75 -26.62 -27.06 1.00
C PRO A 75 -26.48 -28.54 0.67
#